data_AF-A0A962Y0G4-F1
#
_entry.id   AF-A0A962Y0G4-F1
#
_cell.length_a   1.000
_cell.length_b   1.000
_cell.length_c   1.000
_cell.angle_alpha   90.00
_cell.angle_beta   90.00
_cell.angle_gamma   90.00
#
_symmetry.space_group_name_H-M   'P 1'
#
loop_
_entity.id
_entity.type
_entity.pdbx_description
1 polymer ?
#
loop_
_entity_poly.entity_id
_entity_poly.type
_entity_poly.pdbx_seq_one_letter_code
_entity_poly.pdbx_strand_id
1 'polypeptide(L)'
;PIYFDRLRIVEEYEHRGVQGDRYLVVHGDAFDAVTTTAPWLAHIGDIGYQWLLRLNRVYNRWRSWRGRPWFSLSRVIKARVKQAVSHISRFEEHLVHLASRHGFDGVICGHIHTPDDRTISGVRYLNSGDWVESLTALVEDFDGTIRVLTYEHFLELLDHADPSAVSAWRGLEGAA
;
A
#
# COMPACT_ATOMS: atom_id res chain seq x y z
N PRO A 1 -12.97 15.18 14.32
CA PRO A 1 -13.26 15.67 12.96
C PRO A 1 -13.07 17.19 12.85
N ILE A 2 -12.28 17.64 11.88
CA ILE A 2 -12.06 19.07 11.58
C ILE A 2 -12.85 19.39 10.31
N TYR A 3 -13.62 20.48 10.35
CA TYR A 3 -14.49 20.91 9.24
C TYR A 3 -13.97 22.22 8.64
N PHE A 4 -13.78 22.23 7.33
CA PHE A 4 -13.50 23.42 6.52
C PHE A 4 -14.57 23.53 5.43
N ASP A 5 -15.67 24.23 5.71
CA ASP A 5 -16.83 24.35 4.81
C ASP A 5 -17.34 22.97 4.34
N ARG A 6 -17.08 22.58 3.09
CA ARG A 6 -17.44 21.25 2.52
C ARG A 6 -16.39 20.15 2.74
N LEU A 7 -15.23 20.46 3.31
CA LEU A 7 -14.17 19.49 3.59
C LEU A 7 -14.29 18.99 5.04
N ARG A 8 -14.37 17.67 5.20
CA ARG A 8 -14.36 17.00 6.51
C ARG A 8 -13.15 16.09 6.62
N ILE A 9 -12.27 16.39 7.57
CA ILE A 9 -11.15 15.53 7.94
C ILE A 9 -11.61 14.61 9.07
N VAL A 10 -11.55 13.30 8.83
CA VAL A 10 -11.92 12.23 9.77
C VAL A 10 -10.77 11.23 9.89
N GLU A 11 -10.70 10.54 11.03
CA GLU A 11 -9.73 9.46 11.24
C GLU A 11 -10.15 8.18 10.50
N GLU A 12 -11.45 7.91 10.50
CA GLU A 12 -12.05 6.74 9.84
C GLU A 12 -13.27 7.18 9.02
N TYR A 13 -13.52 6.49 7.92
CA TYR A 13 -14.66 6.72 7.06
C TYR A 13 -15.25 5.40 6.56
N GLU A 14 -16.56 5.25 6.63
CA GLU A 14 -17.26 4.13 5.98
C GLU A 14 -17.56 4.51 4.53
N HIS A 15 -16.86 3.87 3.60
CA HIS A 15 -17.18 3.94 2.18
C HIS A 15 -18.18 2.86 1.81
N ARG A 16 -19.20 3.24 1.03
CA ARG A 16 -20.21 2.32 0.50
C ARG A 16 -20.00 2.25 -1.00
N GLY A 17 -19.54 1.10 -1.47
CA GLY A 17 -19.36 0.86 -2.89
C GLY A 17 -20.69 0.83 -3.62
N VAL A 18 -20.64 1.04 -4.94
CA VAL A 18 -21.83 1.06 -5.81
C VAL A 18 -22.60 -0.26 -5.73
N GLN A 19 -21.91 -1.39 -5.55
CA GLN A 19 -22.51 -2.73 -5.43
C GLN A 19 -23.06 -3.03 -4.02
N GLY A 20 -22.92 -2.12 -3.06
CA GLY A 20 -23.41 -2.27 -1.69
C GLY A 20 -22.37 -2.76 -0.69
N ASP A 21 -21.17 -3.14 -1.14
CA ASP A 21 -20.04 -3.49 -0.29
C ASP A 21 -19.67 -2.34 0.65
N ARG A 22 -19.34 -2.67 1.90
CA ARG A 22 -18.91 -1.69 2.90
C ARG A 22 -17.41 -1.79 3.11
N TYR A 23 -16.72 -0.67 2.90
CA TYR A 23 -15.29 -0.55 3.11
C TYR A 23 -14.99 0.37 4.28
N LEU A 24 -14.16 -0.11 5.21
CA LEU A 24 -13.57 0.72 6.25
C LEU A 24 -12.37 1.47 5.67
N VAL A 25 -12.45 2.78 5.56
CA VAL A 25 -11.34 3.64 5.12
C VAL A 25 -10.66 4.20 6.36
N VAL A 26 -9.37 3.91 6.50
CA VAL A 26 -8.56 4.41 7.63
C VAL A 26 -7.23 4.92 7.15
N HIS A 27 -6.73 5.95 7.82
CA HIS A 27 -5.34 6.34 7.63
C HIS A 27 -4.46 5.28 8.32
N GLY A 28 -3.45 4.77 7.61
CA GLY A 28 -2.60 3.69 8.11
C GLY A 28 -1.64 4.13 9.24
N ASP A 29 -1.73 5.39 9.67
CA ASP A 29 -0.95 6.05 10.72
C ASP A 29 -1.55 5.86 12.12
N ALA A 30 -2.80 5.38 12.22
CA ALA A 30 -3.43 5.04 13.50
C ALA A 30 -2.59 4.02 14.31
N PHE A 31 -1.62 3.36 13.66
CA PHE A 31 -0.66 2.44 14.27
C PHE A 31 0.80 2.93 14.22
N ASP A 32 1.06 4.20 13.91
CA ASP A 32 2.41 4.82 13.79
C ASP A 32 3.20 4.88 15.08
N ALA A 33 2.61 4.55 16.23
CA ALA A 33 3.37 4.33 17.45
C ALA A 33 4.42 3.20 17.31
N VAL A 34 4.38 2.39 16.23
CA VAL A 34 5.25 1.22 16.05
C VAL A 34 6.03 1.21 14.71
N THR A 35 5.77 2.12 13.77
CA THR A 35 6.14 1.93 12.36
C THR A 35 7.18 2.95 11.87
N THR A 36 8.46 2.68 12.08
CA THR A 36 9.55 3.41 11.40
C THR A 36 10.66 2.45 11.06
N THR A 37 10.53 1.63 10.00
CA THR A 37 11.72 1.01 9.41
C THR A 37 11.50 0.48 7.97
N ALA A 38 12.04 1.24 7.01
CA ALA A 38 12.55 0.81 5.70
C ALA A 38 11.55 0.33 4.62
N PRO A 39 10.86 1.27 3.93
CA PRO A 39 10.02 1.01 2.75
C PRO A 39 10.75 0.27 1.61
N TRP A 40 12.04 0.57 1.40
CA TRP A 40 12.88 -0.08 0.37
C TRP A 40 13.05 -1.59 0.56
N LEU A 41 12.72 -2.13 1.74
CA LEU A 41 12.95 -3.52 2.09
C LEU A 41 11.91 -4.47 1.48
N ALA A 42 10.70 -3.98 1.17
CA ALA A 42 9.65 -4.74 0.49
C ALA A 42 10.00 -5.01 -0.99
N HIS A 43 10.69 -4.06 -1.63
CA HIS A 43 11.12 -4.16 -3.03
C HIS A 43 12.34 -5.07 -3.26
N ILE A 44 13.09 -5.42 -2.20
CA ILE A 44 14.24 -6.34 -2.28
C ILE A 44 13.78 -7.79 -2.08
N GLY A 45 12.83 -8.21 -2.91
CA GLY A 45 12.57 -9.63 -3.17
C GLY A 45 13.78 -10.30 -3.82
N ASP A 46 13.81 -11.65 -3.77
CA ASP A 46 14.82 -12.67 -4.16
C ASP A 46 16.10 -12.27 -4.94
N ILE A 47 16.06 -11.27 -5.81
CA ILE A 47 17.21 -10.66 -6.48
C ILE A 47 18.24 -10.16 -5.45
N GLY A 48 17.79 -9.52 -4.37
CA GLY A 48 18.67 -9.03 -3.30
C GLY A 48 19.49 -10.12 -2.64
N TYR A 49 18.90 -11.32 -2.47
CA TYR A 49 19.55 -12.44 -1.79
C TYR A 49 20.84 -12.89 -2.50
N GLN A 50 20.80 -13.02 -3.83
CA GLN A 50 21.99 -13.41 -4.59
C GLN A 50 23.08 -12.33 -4.58
N TRP A 51 22.68 -11.05 -4.68
CA TRP A 51 23.61 -9.92 -4.55
C TRP A 51 24.23 -9.84 -3.16
N LEU A 52 23.44 -10.04 -2.10
CA LEU A 52 23.90 -10.11 -0.72
C LEU A 52 24.89 -11.24 -0.48
N LEU A 53 24.69 -12.41 -1.09
CA LEU A 53 25.64 -13.53 -1.01
C LEU A 53 26.96 -13.25 -1.76
N ARG A 54 26.91 -12.49 -2.86
CA ARG A 54 28.11 -12.02 -3.57
C ARG A 54 28.85 -10.98 -2.73
N LEU A 55 28.14 -10.00 -2.19
CA LEU A 55 28.70 -8.95 -1.33
C LEU A 55 29.31 -9.54 -0.05
N ASN A 56 28.63 -10.51 0.59
CA ASN A 56 29.13 -11.19 1.79
C ASN A 56 30.41 -12.00 1.52
N ARG A 57 30.59 -12.54 0.30
CA ARG A 57 31.84 -13.19 -0.12
C ARG A 57 32.98 -12.19 -0.30
N VAL A 58 32.74 -11.07 -0.97
CA VAL A 58 33.72 -9.99 -1.16
C VAL A 58 34.13 -9.38 0.19
N TYR A 59 33.14 -9.12 1.05
CA TYR A 59 33.35 -8.55 2.38
C TYR A 59 34.14 -9.48 3.31
N ASN A 60 33.83 -10.78 3.33
CA ASN A 60 34.61 -11.74 4.12
C ASN A 60 36.01 -11.99 3.53
N ARG A 61 36.21 -11.86 2.21
CA ARG A 61 37.55 -11.89 1.59
C ARG A 61 38.41 -10.72 2.07
N TRP A 62 37.84 -9.52 2.09
CA TRP A 62 38.51 -8.33 2.61
C TRP A 62 38.78 -8.41 4.12
N ARG A 63 37.84 -8.93 4.92
CA ARG A 63 38.06 -9.12 6.38
C ARG A 63 39.10 -10.18 6.69
N SER A 64 39.13 -11.28 5.92
CA SER A 64 40.14 -12.33 6.04
C SER A 64 41.54 -11.80 5.76
N TRP A 65 41.70 -10.94 4.75
CA TRP A 65 42.95 -10.24 4.48
C TRP A 65 43.42 -9.33 5.65
N ARG A 66 42.48 -8.84 6.47
CA ARG A 66 42.77 -8.05 7.70
C ARG A 66 42.81 -8.88 8.98
N GLY A 67 42.85 -10.22 8.90
CA GLY A 67 42.93 -11.11 10.07
C GLY A 67 41.69 -11.11 10.97
N ARG A 68 40.53 -10.63 10.47
CA ARG A 68 39.28 -10.57 11.24
C ARG A 68 38.47 -11.87 11.04
N PRO A 69 37.78 -12.38 12.07
CA PRO A 69 36.97 -13.60 11.98
C PRO A 69 35.78 -13.43 11.03
N TRP A 70 35.25 -14.55 10.53
CA TRP A 70 34.10 -14.59 9.61
C TRP A 70 32.84 -13.98 10.24
N PHE A 71 32.09 -13.19 9.45
CA PHE A 71 30.85 -12.58 9.91
C PHE A 71 29.86 -12.50 8.75
N SER A 72 28.64 -12.97 9.02
CA SER A 72 27.57 -13.11 8.04
C SER A 72 26.72 -11.85 8.00
N LEU A 73 27.15 -10.89 7.20
CA LEU A 73 26.38 -9.67 6.94
C LEU A 73 25.02 -10.01 6.30
N SER A 74 24.99 -11.06 5.47
CA SER A 74 23.76 -11.55 4.84
C SER A 74 22.75 -12.10 5.84
N ARG A 75 23.19 -12.75 6.94
CA ARG A 75 22.28 -13.23 7.98
C ARG A 75 21.62 -12.08 8.75
N VAL A 76 22.38 -11.02 9.05
CA VAL A 76 21.85 -9.84 9.75
C VAL A 76 20.84 -9.10 8.88
N ILE A 77 21.17 -8.88 7.61
CA ILE A 77 20.27 -8.21 6.67
C ILE A 77 19.02 -9.07 6.42
N LYS A 78 19.16 -10.39 6.22
CA LYS A 78 18.03 -11.31 6.07
C LYS A 78 17.11 -11.30 7.29
N ALA A 79 17.67 -11.26 8.50
CA ALA A 79 16.88 -11.17 9.73
C ALA A 79 16.07 -9.87 9.77
N ARG A 80 16.67 -8.74 9.37
CA ARG A 80 15.96 -7.44 9.30
C ARG A 80 14.88 -7.39 8.22
N VAL A 81 15.14 -7.95 7.04
CA VAL A 81 14.13 -8.09 5.96
C VAL A 81 12.96 -8.93 6.44
N LYS A 82 13.23 -10.11 6.99
CA LYS A 82 12.18 -11.01 7.49
C LYS A 82 11.38 -10.36 8.62
N GLN A 83 12.05 -9.63 9.50
CA GLN A 83 11.39 -8.88 10.57
C GLN A 83 10.42 -7.84 9.99
N ALA A 84 10.89 -6.96 9.09
CA ALA A 84 10.04 -5.93 8.48
C ALA A 84 8.84 -6.52 7.73
N VAL A 85 9.05 -7.54 6.89
CA VAL A 85 7.95 -8.21 6.16
C VAL A 85 6.94 -8.83 7.12
N SER A 86 7.41 -9.53 8.17
CA SER A 86 6.51 -10.10 9.17
C SER A 86 5.73 -9.04 9.95
N HIS A 87 6.25 -7.82 10.08
CA HIS A 87 5.54 -6.72 10.74
C HIS A 87 4.48 -6.10 9.80
N ILE A 88 4.79 -5.94 8.52
CA ILE A 88 3.83 -5.50 7.50
C ILE A 88 2.64 -6.47 7.43
N SER A 89 2.91 -7.77 7.33
CA SER A 89 1.83 -8.77 7.30
C SER A 89 0.95 -8.73 8.55
N ARG A 90 1.53 -8.50 9.74
CA ARG A 90 0.75 -8.36 10.98
C ARG A 90 -0.13 -7.11 11.00
N PHE A 91 0.32 -6.02 10.40
CA PHE A 91 -0.47 -4.80 10.27
C PHE A 91 -1.69 -5.03 9.38
N GLU A 92 -1.49 -5.60 8.20
CA GLU A 92 -2.56 -5.90 7.25
C GLU A 92 -3.57 -6.89 7.84
N GLU A 93 -3.09 -7.95 8.51
CA GLU A 93 -3.94 -8.92 9.23
C GLU A 93 -4.78 -8.26 10.32
N HIS A 94 -4.23 -7.29 11.07
CA HIS A 94 -4.99 -6.56 12.08
C HIS A 94 -6.06 -5.67 11.48
N LEU A 95 -5.77 -4.94 10.39
CA LEU A 95 -6.75 -4.10 9.71
C LEU A 95 -7.92 -4.93 9.16
N VAL A 96 -7.60 -6.05 8.53
CA VAL A 96 -8.57 -7.01 8.03
C VAL A 96 -9.43 -7.59 9.16
N HIS A 97 -8.82 -7.93 10.28
CA HIS A 97 -9.54 -8.43 11.45
C HIS A 97 -10.45 -7.38 12.08
N LEU A 98 -10.01 -6.12 12.11
CA LEU A 98 -10.84 -4.99 12.56
C LEU A 98 -12.06 -4.83 11.63
N ALA A 99 -11.84 -4.73 10.32
CA ALA A 99 -12.89 -4.62 9.33
C ALA A 99 -13.91 -5.77 9.44
N SER A 100 -13.41 -7.01 9.53
CA SER A 100 -14.24 -8.20 9.72
C SER A 100 -15.10 -8.11 11.00
N ARG A 101 -14.51 -7.71 12.14
CA ARG A 101 -15.24 -7.57 13.42
C ARG A 101 -16.35 -6.53 13.37
N HIS A 102 -16.17 -5.48 12.57
CA HIS A 102 -17.16 -4.42 12.38
C HIS A 102 -18.12 -4.70 11.21
N GLY A 103 -18.05 -5.88 10.60
CA GLY A 103 -18.94 -6.32 9.53
C GLY A 103 -18.75 -5.55 8.23
N PHE A 104 -17.51 -5.16 7.93
CA PHE A 104 -17.11 -4.60 6.63
C PHE A 104 -16.65 -5.72 5.70
N ASP A 105 -16.93 -5.54 4.41
CA ASP A 105 -16.52 -6.45 3.32
C ASP A 105 -15.07 -6.17 2.89
N GLY A 106 -14.58 -4.96 3.16
CA GLY A 106 -13.21 -4.57 2.87
C GLY A 106 -12.64 -3.48 3.77
N VAL A 107 -11.35 -3.25 3.62
CA VAL A 107 -10.60 -2.16 4.26
C VAL A 107 -9.75 -1.44 3.21
N ILE A 108 -9.77 -0.12 3.24
CA ILE A 108 -8.97 0.77 2.38
C ILE A 108 -8.02 1.54 3.28
N CYS A 109 -6.72 1.50 2.97
CA CYS A 109 -5.70 2.18 3.75
C CYS A 109 -4.57 2.76 2.88
N GLY A 110 -3.67 3.50 3.54
CA GLY A 110 -2.44 4.03 2.96
C GLY A 110 -1.20 3.57 3.74
N HIS A 111 -0.26 4.48 3.98
CA HIS A 111 0.90 4.35 4.89
C HIS A 111 2.02 3.35 4.51
N ILE A 112 1.73 2.22 3.85
CA ILE A 112 2.77 1.30 3.37
C ILE A 112 3.41 1.79 2.06
N HIS A 113 2.79 2.78 1.39
CA HIS A 113 3.24 3.36 0.11
C HIS A 113 3.44 2.30 -0.99
N THR A 114 2.80 1.13 -0.82
CA THR A 114 2.83 0.05 -1.80
C THR A 114 1.39 -0.24 -2.16
N PRO A 115 0.98 -0.02 -3.42
CA PRO A 115 -0.37 -0.31 -3.86
C PRO A 115 -0.66 -1.80 -3.76
N ASP A 116 -1.88 -2.13 -3.36
CA ASP A 116 -2.28 -3.52 -3.15
C ASP A 116 -3.79 -3.70 -3.29
N ASP A 117 -4.19 -4.86 -3.81
CA ASP A 117 -5.59 -5.30 -3.90
C ASP A 117 -5.60 -6.82 -3.76
N ARG A 118 -5.91 -7.28 -2.54
CA ARG A 118 -5.96 -8.71 -2.25
C ARG A 118 -7.04 -9.03 -1.24
N THR A 119 -7.52 -10.27 -1.28
CA THR A 119 -8.42 -10.79 -0.24
C THR A 119 -7.61 -11.49 0.84
N ILE A 120 -7.79 -11.08 2.10
CA ILE A 120 -7.16 -11.67 3.27
C ILE A 120 -8.28 -12.15 4.20
N SER A 121 -8.31 -13.44 4.53
CA SER A 121 -9.32 -14.02 5.43
C SER A 121 -10.78 -13.67 5.05
N GLY A 122 -11.07 -13.54 3.75
CA GLY A 122 -12.41 -13.22 3.25
C GLY A 122 -12.78 -11.74 3.24
N VAL A 123 -11.88 -10.85 3.65
CA VAL A 123 -12.04 -9.39 3.58
C VAL A 123 -11.12 -8.83 2.50
N ARG A 124 -11.61 -7.90 1.68
CA ARG A 124 -10.80 -7.25 0.66
C ARG A 124 -9.92 -6.17 1.28
N TYR A 125 -8.61 -6.29 1.14
CA TYR A 125 -7.62 -5.32 1.55
C TYR A 125 -7.17 -4.50 0.34
N LEU A 126 -7.29 -3.18 0.45
CA LEU A 126 -6.96 -2.22 -0.59
C LEU A 126 -5.95 -1.20 -0.04
N ASN A 127 -4.87 -0.98 -0.78
CA ASN A 127 -3.90 0.07 -0.51
C ASN A 127 -3.72 0.94 -1.76
N SER A 128 -3.83 2.25 -1.61
CA SER A 128 -3.71 3.19 -2.73
C SER A 128 -2.29 3.39 -3.23
N GLY A 129 -1.28 2.94 -2.48
CA GLY A 129 0.09 3.33 -2.72
C GLY A 129 0.30 4.80 -2.38
N ASP A 130 1.07 5.48 -3.21
CA ASP A 130 1.51 6.86 -3.00
C ASP A 130 1.73 7.59 -4.34
N TRP A 131 1.87 8.91 -4.29
CA TRP A 131 2.02 9.76 -5.47
C TRP A 131 3.47 10.21 -5.74
N VAL A 132 4.44 9.53 -5.13
CA VAL A 132 5.87 9.87 -5.25
C VAL A 132 6.64 8.72 -5.88
N GLU A 133 6.50 7.52 -5.33
CA GLU A 133 7.20 6.31 -5.78
C GLU A 133 6.31 5.45 -6.68
N SER A 134 5.12 5.07 -6.20
CA SER A 134 4.24 4.17 -6.97
C SER A 134 3.37 4.89 -8.01
N LEU A 135 3.10 6.19 -7.84
CA LEU A 135 2.25 7.00 -8.73
C LEU A 135 0.88 6.34 -9.01
N THR A 136 0.23 5.89 -7.94
CA THR A 136 -1.03 5.13 -8.02
C THR A 136 -2.17 5.79 -7.26
N ALA A 137 -3.40 5.44 -7.63
CA ALA A 137 -4.61 5.81 -6.92
C ALA A 137 -5.59 4.62 -6.91
N LEU A 138 -6.42 4.52 -5.87
CA LEU A 138 -7.60 3.66 -5.92
C LEU A 138 -8.73 4.42 -6.62
N VAL A 139 -9.35 3.77 -7.60
CA VAL A 139 -10.51 4.29 -8.32
C VAL A 139 -11.64 3.28 -8.22
N GLU A 140 -12.86 3.80 -8.08
CA GLU A 140 -14.09 3.04 -8.21
C GLU A 140 -14.78 3.49 -9.51
N ASP A 141 -14.93 2.56 -10.45
CA ASP A 141 -15.66 2.79 -11.69
C ASP A 141 -17.18 2.79 -11.41
N PHE A 142 -17.99 3.34 -12.32
CA PHE A 142 -19.45 3.47 -12.13
C PHE A 142 -20.19 2.14 -12.02
N ASP A 143 -19.58 1.03 -12.44
CA ASP A 143 -20.10 -0.33 -12.25
C ASP A 143 -19.74 -0.92 -10.87
N GLY A 144 -19.04 -0.16 -10.03
CA GLY A 144 -18.56 -0.55 -8.71
C GLY A 144 -17.23 -1.30 -8.72
N THR A 145 -16.56 -1.42 -9.87
CA THR A 145 -15.24 -2.03 -9.92
C THR A 145 -14.22 -1.11 -9.26
N ILE A 146 -13.70 -1.54 -8.12
CA ILE A 146 -12.57 -0.87 -7.47
C ILE A 146 -11.26 -1.47 -7.99
N ARG A 147 -10.29 -0.63 -8.36
CA ARG A 147 -8.96 -1.05 -8.80
C ARG A 147 -7.89 -0.01 -8.49
N VAL A 148 -6.65 -0.46 -8.43
CA VAL A 148 -5.48 0.42 -8.43
C VAL A 148 -5.23 0.89 -9.87
N LEU A 149 -5.22 2.21 -10.07
CA LEU A 149 -4.89 2.87 -11.33
C LEU A 149 -3.52 3.52 -11.22
N THR A 150 -2.63 3.22 -12.17
CA THR A 150 -1.34 3.92 -12.31
C THR A 150 -1.53 5.24 -13.04
N TYR A 151 -0.68 6.22 -12.75
CA TYR A 151 -0.70 7.52 -13.44
C TYR A 151 -0.53 7.37 -14.97
N GLU A 152 0.31 6.43 -15.41
CA GLU A 152 0.51 6.14 -16.83
C GLU A 152 -0.79 5.67 -17.51
N HIS A 153 -1.50 4.72 -16.90
CA HIS A 153 -2.79 4.25 -17.40
C HIS A 153 -3.84 5.37 -17.30
N PHE A 154 -3.79 6.21 -16.28
CA PHE A 154 -4.68 7.38 -16.20
C PHE A 154 -4.48 8.32 -17.39
N LEU A 155 -3.24 8.58 -17.82
CA LEU A 155 -2.95 9.40 -19.01
C LEU A 155 -3.49 8.77 -20.30
N GLU A 156 -3.34 7.45 -20.47
CA GLU A 156 -3.91 6.73 -21.62
C GLU A 156 -5.44 6.85 -21.66
N LEU A 157 -6.10 6.72 -20.50
CA LEU A 157 -7.55 6.90 -20.39
C LEU A 157 -7.97 8.33 -20.72
N LEU A 158 -7.20 9.34 -20.33
CA LEU A 158 -7.47 10.73 -20.66
C LEU A 158 -7.34 11.01 -22.16
N ASP A 159 -6.30 10.48 -22.81
CA ASP A 159 -6.06 10.69 -24.25
C ASP A 159 -7.14 10.02 -25.11
N HIS A 160 -7.74 8.93 -24.61
CA HIS A 160 -8.84 8.22 -25.25
C HIS A 160 -10.22 8.64 -24.74
N ALA A 161 -10.31 9.56 -23.77
CA ALA A 161 -11.58 10.01 -23.23
C ALA A 161 -12.32 10.83 -24.28
N ASP A 162 -13.59 10.48 -24.52
CA ASP A 162 -14.50 11.33 -25.27
C ASP A 162 -14.69 12.65 -24.50
N PRO A 163 -14.39 13.83 -25.09
CA PRO A 163 -14.59 15.12 -24.44
C PRO A 163 -16.03 15.37 -23.95
N SER A 164 -17.01 14.67 -24.51
CA SER A 164 -18.42 14.72 -24.09
C SER A 164 -18.72 13.93 -22.81
N ALA A 165 -17.91 12.94 -22.46
CA ALA A 165 -18.05 12.21 -21.19
C ALA A 165 -17.61 13.08 -20.00
N VAL A 166 -16.59 13.92 -20.19
CA VAL A 166 -16.08 14.85 -19.17
C VAL A 166 -17.10 15.96 -18.84
N SER A 167 -17.89 16.39 -19.83
CA SER A 167 -18.95 17.39 -19.61
C SER A 167 -20.20 16.82 -18.93
N ALA A 168 -20.50 15.53 -19.12
CA ALA A 168 -21.57 14.83 -18.40
C ALA A 168 -21.28 14.74 -16.88
N TRP A 169 -20.01 14.56 -16.48
CA TRP A 169 -19.60 14.55 -15.07
C TRP A 169 -19.89 15.88 -14.36
N ARG A 170 -19.64 17.02 -15.02
CA ARG A 170 -20.00 18.36 -14.49
C ARG A 170 -21.51 18.56 -14.32
N GLY A 171 -22.34 17.80 -15.03
CA GLY A 171 -23.80 17.83 -14.89
C GLY A 171 -24.33 17.12 -13.64
N LEU A 172 -23.57 16.17 -13.08
CA LEU A 172 -23.95 15.41 -11.89
C LEU A 172 -23.67 16.17 -10.58
N GLU A 173 -22.75 17.14 -10.58
CA GLU A 173 -22.49 18.03 -9.43
C GLU A 173 -23.68 18.93 -9.06
N GLY A 174 -24.68 19.07 -9.95
CA GLY A 174 -25.90 19.83 -9.71
C GLY A 174 -27.05 19.03 -9.07
N ALA A 175 -26.88 17.71 -8.88
CA ALA A 175 -27.94 16.80 -8.42
C ALA A 175 -27.67 16.16 -7.04
N ALA A 176 -26.59 16.55 -6.34
CA ALA A 176 -26.21 16.06 -5.02
C ALA A 176 -26.45 17.11 -3.92
#